data_AF-A0A3M2K979-F1
#
_entry.id   AF-A0A3M2K979-F1
#
_cell.length_a   1.000
_cell.length_b   1.000
_cell.length_c   1.000
_cell.angle_alpha   90.00
_cell.angle_beta   90.00
_cell.angle_gamma   90.00
#
_symmetry.space_group_name_H-M   'P 1'
#
loop_
_entity.id
_entity.type
_entity.pdbx_description
1 polymer ?
#
loop_
_entity_poly.entity_id
_entity_poly.type
_entity_poly.pdbx_seq_one_letter_code
_entity_poly.pdbx_strand_id
1 'polypeptide(L)'
;MVNKTKPFLNIGPGEFIKEELELRGWSQQDLASILGLSLQTVHKLIHNKQPITLEVARRLSKAFGQSPQYWLNLDNNYRLRLEEETAEEQNTGIRAQLFKYMPLREMCKKGWLLCDLTDTTRLVQEVKAFWEIDELDFSFIDRELLPNFRRSRAYQQFDAYYALTWFKMAQKCARLYSVSAYNRQKLIRLTEQLHRFTVQERGIQEFLERLEQTGVKFFLLSHLPKTYADGAAFFMEGNPVVVYTKRYDRIDNFWFTIAHELAHVILHFKNRKSIFIDRLDQIESEEEKEADELASRWLKTKSILNYFEQYKKYISRFRVQQCSTELEIHPGIIVGVLQHHGYLSHKNLNKFKGKVSPLIPSKYFAEDRMQKIRSAV
;
A
#
# COMPACT_ATOMS: atom_id res chain seq x y z
N MET A 1 22.82 -15.08 -2.49
CA MET A 1 23.35 -15.77 -1.29
C MET A 1 24.85 -15.51 -1.24
N VAL A 2 25.34 -14.77 -0.24
CA VAL A 2 26.79 -14.68 -0.01
C VAL A 2 27.20 -16.04 0.56
N ASN A 3 28.08 -16.77 -0.12
CA ASN A 3 28.68 -17.98 0.42
C ASN A 3 29.39 -17.61 1.73
N LYS A 4 28.76 -17.89 2.88
CA LYS A 4 29.40 -17.75 4.19
C LYS A 4 30.45 -18.86 4.29
N THR A 5 31.69 -18.53 3.91
CA THR A 5 32.84 -19.40 4.15
C THR A 5 33.00 -19.58 5.65
N LYS A 6 32.86 -20.82 6.14
CA LYS A 6 33.15 -21.16 7.54
C LYS A 6 34.66 -21.38 7.66
N PRO A 7 35.34 -20.79 8.67
CA PRO A 7 36.76 -21.06 8.89
C PRO A 7 36.98 -22.54 9.20
N PHE A 8 38.10 -23.08 8.72
CA PHE A 8 38.47 -24.49 8.94
C PHE A 8 38.60 -24.85 10.43
N LEU A 9 39.00 -23.88 11.26
CA LEU A 9 39.07 -24.01 12.71
C LEU A 9 38.30 -22.87 13.38
N ASN A 10 37.37 -23.20 14.29
CA ASN A 10 36.64 -22.21 15.07
C ASN A 10 37.38 -21.92 16.38
N ILE A 11 38.34 -21.01 16.35
CA ILE A 11 39.12 -20.61 17.53
C ILE A 11 38.25 -19.72 18.44
N GLY A 12 38.20 -20.07 19.72
CA GLY A 12 37.49 -19.33 20.75
C GLY A 12 38.40 -18.54 21.68
N PRO A 13 37.84 -17.77 22.61
CA PRO A 13 38.62 -17.04 23.60
C PRO A 13 39.40 -17.95 24.54
N GLY A 14 38.92 -19.18 24.79
CA GLY A 14 39.56 -20.14 25.67
C GLY A 14 40.95 -20.56 25.18
N GLU A 15 41.13 -20.74 23.87
CA GLU A 15 42.43 -21.01 23.25
C GLU A 15 43.41 -19.85 23.48
N PHE A 16 42.97 -18.61 23.26
CA PHE A 16 43.80 -17.42 23.47
C PHE A 16 44.13 -17.21 24.96
N ILE A 17 43.20 -17.52 25.88
CA ILE A 17 43.49 -17.50 27.32
C ILE A 17 44.56 -18.54 27.67
N LYS A 18 44.51 -19.75 27.10
CA LYS A 18 45.54 -20.78 27.36
C LYS A 18 46.91 -20.31 26.88
N GLU A 19 46.99 -19.76 25.68
CA GLU A 19 48.24 -19.23 25.13
C GLU A 19 48.82 -18.12 26.03
N GLU A 20 48.00 -17.17 26.49
CA GLU A 20 48.46 -16.11 27.41
C GLU A 20 48.90 -16.67 28.78
N LEU A 21 48.25 -17.72 29.29
CA LEU A 21 48.67 -18.39 30.52
C LEU A 21 50.03 -19.09 30.35
N GLU A 22 50.22 -19.80 29.24
CA GLU A 22 51.48 -20.48 28.93
C GLU A 22 52.63 -19.49 28.77
N LEU A 23 52.43 -18.39 28.02
CA LEU A 23 53.43 -17.34 27.81
C LEU A 23 53.88 -16.66 29.11
N ARG A 24 52.99 -16.59 30.11
CA ARG A 24 53.23 -15.93 31.40
C ARG A 24 53.62 -16.91 32.51
N GLY A 25 53.57 -18.21 32.26
CA GLY A 25 53.76 -19.26 33.26
C GLY A 25 52.69 -19.27 34.35
N TRP A 26 51.47 -18.81 34.06
CA TRP A 26 50.36 -18.73 35.01
C TRP A 26 49.52 -20.00 35.00
N SER A 27 49.11 -20.47 36.18
CA SER A 27 48.10 -21.50 36.33
C SER A 27 46.67 -20.93 36.20
N GLN A 28 45.67 -21.79 36.05
CA GLN A 28 44.26 -21.36 36.12
C GLN A 28 43.90 -20.76 37.48
N GLN A 29 44.58 -21.19 38.55
CA GLN A 29 44.40 -20.65 39.90
C GLN A 29 44.94 -19.23 40.02
N ASP A 30 46.06 -18.94 39.36
CA ASP A 30 46.62 -17.59 39.29
C ASP A 30 45.68 -16.66 38.54
N LEU A 31 45.17 -17.10 37.39
CA LEU A 31 44.18 -16.32 36.62
C LEU A 31 42.90 -16.07 37.41
N ALA A 32 42.40 -17.07 38.15
CA ALA A 32 41.23 -16.92 39.02
C ALA A 32 41.46 -15.83 40.08
N SER A 33 42.64 -15.82 40.68
CA SER A 33 43.04 -14.82 41.67
C SER A 33 43.18 -13.42 41.05
N ILE A 34 43.83 -13.31 39.89
CA ILE A 34 44.02 -12.05 39.15
C ILE A 34 42.70 -11.44 38.70
N LEU A 35 41.80 -12.28 38.17
CA LEU A 35 40.49 -11.82 37.71
C LEU A 35 39.51 -11.63 38.87
N GLY A 36 39.79 -12.12 40.09
CA GLY A 36 38.84 -12.13 41.19
C GLY A 36 37.58 -12.96 40.86
N LEU A 37 37.77 -14.13 40.24
CA LEU A 37 36.73 -15.08 39.85
C LEU A 37 36.99 -16.45 40.49
N SER A 38 35.97 -17.31 40.55
CA SER A 38 36.18 -18.69 41.00
C SER A 38 37.01 -19.48 39.98
N LEU A 39 37.80 -20.45 40.46
CA LEU A 39 38.52 -21.39 39.58
C LEU A 39 37.57 -22.10 38.60
N GLN A 40 36.36 -22.45 39.04
CA GLN A 40 35.33 -23.05 38.19
C GLN A 40 34.92 -22.12 37.04
N THR A 41 34.78 -20.82 37.31
CA THR A 41 34.46 -19.83 36.27
C THR A 41 35.60 -19.74 35.26
N VAL A 42 36.85 -19.63 35.72
CA VAL A 42 38.02 -19.60 34.82
C VAL A 42 38.14 -20.86 33.98
N HIS A 43 37.94 -22.03 34.59
CA HIS A 43 37.92 -23.31 33.88
C HIS A 43 36.85 -23.31 32.77
N LYS A 44 35.63 -22.86 33.06
CA LYS A 44 34.55 -22.76 32.05
C LYS A 44 34.90 -21.78 30.93
N LEU A 45 35.55 -20.65 31.22
CA LEU A 45 36.00 -19.68 30.21
C LEU A 45 37.07 -20.28 29.29
N ILE A 46 38.07 -20.95 29.86
CA ILE A 46 39.17 -21.62 29.14
C ILE A 46 38.67 -22.72 28.20
N HIS A 47 37.57 -23.37 28.55
CA HIS A 47 36.95 -24.41 27.72
C HIS A 47 35.78 -23.88 26.87
N ASN A 48 35.62 -22.56 26.73
CA ASN A 48 34.53 -21.90 25.99
C ASN A 48 33.10 -22.28 26.45
N LYS A 49 32.96 -22.91 27.62
CA LYS A 49 31.69 -23.40 28.19
C LYS A 49 30.84 -22.30 28.81
N GLN A 50 31.38 -21.09 28.99
CA GLN A 50 30.65 -19.95 29.53
C GLN A 50 30.94 -18.70 28.68
N PRO A 51 29.91 -17.89 28.34
CA PRO A 51 30.10 -16.62 27.66
C PRO A 51 30.97 -15.64 28.44
N ILE A 52 31.76 -14.85 27.72
CA ILE A 52 32.48 -13.72 28.29
C ILE A 52 31.50 -12.58 28.47
N THR A 53 31.17 -12.27 29.73
CA THR A 53 30.38 -11.08 30.06
C THR A 53 31.23 -9.81 29.92
N LEU A 54 30.59 -8.64 29.82
CA LEU A 54 31.28 -7.35 29.78
C LEU A 54 32.24 -7.16 30.97
N GLU A 55 31.85 -7.64 32.16
CA GLU A 55 32.69 -7.59 33.36
C GLU A 55 33.94 -8.46 33.22
N VAL A 56 33.77 -9.71 32.77
CA VAL A 56 34.88 -10.64 32.53
C VAL A 56 35.82 -10.08 31.46
N ALA A 57 35.28 -9.52 30.37
CA ALA A 57 36.07 -8.89 29.31
C ALA A 57 36.92 -7.71 29.81
N ARG A 58 36.39 -6.88 30.72
CA ARG A 58 37.15 -5.78 31.34
C ARG A 58 38.28 -6.30 32.22
N ARG A 59 38.04 -7.36 32.99
CA ARG A 59 39.07 -7.98 33.84
C ARG A 59 40.16 -8.66 33.00
N LEU A 60 39.78 -9.43 31.97
CA LEU A 60 40.71 -10.03 31.00
C LEU A 60 41.53 -8.97 30.26
N SER A 61 40.92 -7.84 29.90
CA SER A 61 41.60 -6.70 29.30
C SER A 61 42.70 -6.14 30.20
N LYS A 62 42.44 -6.00 31.50
CA LYS A 62 43.45 -5.55 32.47
C LYS A 62 44.54 -6.60 32.71
N ALA A 63 44.20 -7.88 32.66
CA ALA A 63 45.15 -8.98 32.87
C ALA A 63 46.10 -9.20 31.67
N PHE A 64 45.58 -9.11 30.44
CA PHE A 64 46.28 -9.51 29.22
C PHE A 64 46.60 -8.36 28.25
N GLY A 65 46.19 -7.13 28.56
CA GLY A 65 46.55 -5.93 27.78
C GLY A 65 45.74 -5.72 26.49
N GLN A 66 44.87 -6.66 26.11
CA GLN A 66 43.90 -6.47 25.02
C GLN A 66 42.73 -5.59 25.44
N SER A 67 41.93 -5.07 24.49
CA SER A 67 40.73 -4.29 24.83
C SER A 67 39.57 -5.17 25.32
N PRO A 68 38.62 -4.67 26.13
CA PRO A 68 37.43 -5.44 26.49
C PRO A 68 36.59 -5.82 25.26
N GLN A 69 36.54 -4.94 24.25
CA GLN A 69 35.84 -5.18 23.00
C GLN A 69 36.44 -6.37 22.22
N TYR A 70 37.77 -6.52 22.25
CA TYR A 70 38.45 -7.66 21.63
C TYR A 70 37.93 -8.99 22.18
N TRP A 71 37.89 -9.13 23.51
CA TRP A 71 37.41 -10.34 24.18
C TRP A 71 35.94 -10.65 23.90
N LEU A 72 35.07 -9.64 23.93
CA LEU A 72 33.65 -9.78 23.59
C LEU A 72 33.48 -10.20 22.12
N ASN A 73 34.20 -9.56 21.20
CA ASN A 73 34.13 -9.90 19.78
C ASN A 73 34.64 -11.32 19.52
N LEU A 74 35.70 -11.76 20.20
CA LEU A 74 36.26 -13.09 20.06
C LEU A 74 35.26 -14.17 20.52
N ASP A 75 34.67 -14.00 21.70
CA ASP A 75 33.64 -14.93 22.23
C ASP A 75 32.37 -14.91 21.38
N ASN A 76 31.86 -13.73 21.02
CA ASN A 76 30.66 -13.61 20.19
C ASN A 76 30.86 -14.25 18.82
N ASN A 77 31.97 -13.98 18.15
CA ASN A 77 32.25 -14.57 16.84
C ASN A 77 32.43 -16.10 16.92
N TYR A 78 33.05 -16.60 17.98
CA TYR A 78 33.16 -18.05 18.22
C TYR A 78 31.78 -18.69 18.37
N ARG A 79 30.90 -18.10 19.19
CA ARG A 79 29.54 -18.59 19.44
C ARG A 79 28.63 -18.51 18.22
N LEU A 80 28.62 -17.36 17.52
CA LEU A 80 27.87 -17.18 16.27
C LEU A 80 28.26 -18.18 15.17
N ARG A 81 29.48 -18.75 15.22
CA ARG A 81 29.91 -19.79 14.28
C ARG A 81 29.48 -21.20 14.71
N LEU A 82 29.24 -21.43 16.00
CA LEU A 82 28.71 -22.68 16.52
C LEU A 82 27.20 -22.79 16.30
N GLU A 83 26.50 -21.67 16.41
CA GLU A 83 25.06 -21.60 16.31
C GLU A 83 24.62 -21.53 14.84
N GLU A 84 23.75 -22.44 14.44
CA GLU A 84 22.99 -22.29 13.20
C GLU A 84 21.86 -21.31 13.44
N GLU A 85 21.49 -20.57 12.40
CA GLU A 85 20.38 -19.63 12.46
C GLU A 85 19.11 -20.38 12.88
N THR A 86 18.51 -19.95 13.98
CA THR A 86 17.29 -20.56 14.51
C THR A 86 16.11 -20.30 13.57
N ALA A 87 15.09 -21.13 13.65
CA ALA A 87 13.86 -20.93 12.88
C ALA A 87 13.23 -19.54 13.15
N GLU A 88 13.33 -19.01 14.38
CA GLU A 88 12.78 -17.70 14.71
C GLU A 88 13.62 -16.53 14.16
N GLU A 89 14.94 -16.67 14.08
CA GLU A 89 15.80 -15.70 13.39
C GLU A 89 15.47 -15.63 11.90
N GLN A 90 15.32 -16.79 11.25
CA GLN A 90 14.87 -16.89 9.86
C GLN A 90 13.50 -16.24 9.68
N ASN A 91 12.53 -16.57 10.55
CA ASN A 91 11.19 -15.97 10.53
C ASN A 91 11.22 -14.46 10.72
N THR A 92 12.13 -13.95 11.55
CA THR A 92 12.32 -12.51 11.76
C THR A 92 12.81 -11.84 10.49
N GLY A 93 13.79 -12.43 9.79
CA GLY A 93 14.23 -11.97 8.48
C GLY A 93 13.11 -11.94 7.44
N ILE A 94 12.33 -13.03 7.35
CA ILE A 94 11.17 -13.14 6.43
C ILE A 94 10.14 -12.05 6.74
N ARG A 95 9.70 -11.93 8.00
CA ARG A 95 8.72 -10.89 8.39
C ARG A 95 9.24 -9.50 8.05
N ALA A 96 10.49 -9.17 8.37
CA ALA A 96 11.08 -7.88 8.05
C ALA A 96 11.03 -7.58 6.55
N GLN A 97 11.31 -8.57 5.70
CA GLN A 97 11.17 -8.44 4.25
C GLN A 97 9.72 -8.20 3.85
N LEU A 98 8.76 -8.95 4.38
CA LEU A 98 7.34 -8.76 4.04
C LEU A 98 6.84 -7.36 4.44
N PHE A 99 7.15 -6.89 5.65
CA PHE A 99 6.78 -5.55 6.11
C PHE A 99 7.38 -4.41 5.28
N LYS A 100 8.52 -4.65 4.62
CA LYS A 100 9.13 -3.69 3.70
C LYS A 100 8.33 -3.54 2.41
N TYR A 101 7.81 -4.64 1.86
CA TYR A 101 7.19 -4.67 0.53
C TYR A 101 5.67 -4.51 0.54
N MET A 102 5.01 -4.63 1.69
CA MET A 102 3.56 -4.54 1.75
C MET A 102 3.01 -4.09 3.12
N PRO A 103 1.86 -3.39 3.13
CA PRO A 103 1.24 -2.87 4.34
C PRO A 103 0.45 -3.93 5.10
N LEU A 104 1.13 -4.96 5.61
CA LEU A 104 0.51 -6.15 6.19
C LEU A 104 -0.54 -5.85 7.27
N ARG A 105 -0.27 -4.89 8.17
CA ARG A 105 -1.22 -4.50 9.22
C ARG A 105 -2.54 -3.99 8.66
N GLU A 106 -2.49 -3.16 7.63
CA GLU A 106 -3.69 -2.61 6.99
C GLU A 106 -4.44 -3.69 6.20
N MET A 107 -3.70 -4.61 5.56
CA MET A 107 -4.31 -5.74 4.86
C MET A 107 -5.04 -6.67 5.81
N CYS A 108 -4.46 -7.02 6.96
CA CYS A 108 -5.15 -7.81 8.00
C CYS A 108 -6.37 -7.06 8.57
N LYS A 109 -6.23 -5.76 8.85
CA LYS A 109 -7.35 -4.93 9.36
C LYS A 109 -8.53 -4.87 8.40
N LYS A 110 -8.28 -4.84 7.09
CA LYS A 110 -9.31 -4.89 6.05
C LYS A 110 -9.79 -6.31 5.75
N GLY A 111 -9.23 -7.32 6.42
CA GLY A 111 -9.52 -8.72 6.18
C GLY A 111 -9.03 -9.22 4.82
N TRP A 112 -8.10 -8.54 4.16
CA TRP A 112 -7.52 -9.00 2.89
C TRP A 112 -6.62 -10.22 3.10
N LEU A 113 -5.92 -10.26 4.24
CA LEU A 113 -5.18 -11.42 4.75
C LEU A 113 -5.87 -11.94 6.02
N LEU A 114 -5.90 -13.26 6.20
CA LEU A 114 -6.63 -13.92 7.30
C LEU A 114 -5.72 -14.48 8.41
N CYS A 115 -4.43 -14.13 8.38
CA CYS A 115 -3.42 -14.64 9.31
C CYS A 115 -3.04 -13.62 10.40
N ASP A 116 -2.57 -14.16 11.52
CA ASP A 116 -1.83 -13.38 12.51
C ASP A 116 -0.42 -13.07 11.95
N LEU A 117 0.06 -11.86 12.20
CA LEU A 117 1.39 -11.40 11.79
C LEU A 117 2.53 -12.10 12.55
N THR A 118 2.21 -12.83 13.62
CA THR A 118 3.15 -13.67 14.35
C THR A 118 3.33 -15.05 13.73
N ASP A 119 2.32 -15.57 13.01
CA ASP A 119 2.42 -16.86 12.30
C ASP A 119 3.07 -16.65 10.93
N THR A 120 4.40 -16.74 10.92
CA THR A 120 5.21 -16.49 9.71
C THR A 120 4.86 -17.48 8.60
N THR A 121 4.66 -18.76 8.91
CA THR A 121 4.36 -19.79 7.90
C THR A 121 3.07 -19.48 7.16
N ARG A 122 1.99 -19.19 7.89
CA ARG A 122 0.70 -18.85 7.29
C ARG A 122 0.75 -17.51 6.58
N LEU A 123 1.47 -16.53 7.14
CA LEU A 123 1.67 -15.23 6.50
C LEU A 123 2.36 -15.38 5.14
N VAL A 124 3.41 -16.20 5.04
CA VAL A 124 4.09 -16.48 3.77
C VAL A 124 3.12 -17.10 2.76
N GLN A 125 2.31 -18.08 3.16
CA GLN A 125 1.33 -18.72 2.27
C GLN A 125 0.30 -17.74 1.74
N GLU A 126 -0.27 -16.91 2.62
CA GLU A 126 -1.25 -15.88 2.25
C GLU A 126 -0.64 -14.82 1.32
N VAL A 127 0.60 -14.41 1.56
CA VAL A 127 1.31 -13.46 0.70
C VAL A 127 1.62 -14.06 -0.67
N LYS A 128 2.09 -15.31 -0.73
CA LYS A 128 2.31 -16.06 -1.98
C LYS A 128 1.00 -16.14 -2.79
N ALA A 129 -0.11 -16.51 -2.13
CA ALA A 129 -1.43 -16.57 -2.75
C ALA A 129 -1.97 -15.18 -3.16
N PHE A 130 -1.66 -14.13 -2.40
CA PHE A 130 -2.05 -12.76 -2.73
C PHE A 130 -1.38 -12.30 -4.03
N TRP A 131 -0.05 -12.43 -4.10
CA TRP A 131 0.75 -12.01 -5.25
C TRP A 131 0.67 -12.97 -6.44
N GLU A 132 0.22 -14.21 -6.22
CA GLU A 132 0.20 -15.30 -7.21
C GLU A 132 1.63 -15.69 -7.62
N ILE A 133 2.50 -15.89 -6.62
CA ILE A 133 3.92 -16.25 -6.78
C ILE A 133 4.23 -17.54 -6.02
N ASP A 134 5.11 -18.38 -6.60
CA ASP A 134 5.53 -19.63 -5.98
C ASP A 134 6.60 -19.41 -4.92
N GLU A 135 7.48 -18.41 -5.13
CA GLU A 135 8.56 -18.07 -4.22
C GLU A 135 8.50 -16.63 -3.73
N LEU A 136 9.02 -16.39 -2.52
CA LEU A 136 9.11 -15.05 -1.93
C LEU A 136 10.26 -14.24 -2.55
N ASP A 137 10.10 -13.91 -3.82
CA ASP A 137 10.96 -12.97 -4.51
C ASP A 137 10.17 -11.72 -4.91
N PHE A 138 10.46 -10.59 -4.25
CA PHE A 138 9.85 -9.29 -4.56
C PHE A 138 10.66 -8.46 -5.55
N SER A 139 11.71 -9.03 -6.16
CA SER A 139 12.55 -8.30 -7.11
C SER A 139 11.78 -7.85 -8.36
N PHE A 140 10.68 -8.51 -8.72
CA PHE A 140 9.77 -8.07 -9.79
C PHE A 140 9.09 -6.73 -9.43
N ILE A 141 8.76 -6.53 -8.14
CA ILE A 141 8.16 -5.29 -7.66
C ILE A 141 9.14 -4.14 -7.91
N ASP A 142 10.40 -4.33 -7.54
CA ASP A 142 11.42 -3.29 -7.67
C ASP A 142 11.82 -3.01 -9.13
N ARG A 143 11.88 -4.04 -9.97
CA ARG A 143 12.36 -3.94 -11.36
C ARG A 143 11.28 -3.54 -12.36
N GLU A 144 10.08 -4.06 -12.24
CA GLU A 144 9.05 -3.96 -13.28
C GLU A 144 7.92 -3.00 -12.90
N LEU A 145 7.52 -3.02 -11.62
CA LEU A 145 6.33 -2.31 -11.17
C LEU A 145 6.65 -0.93 -10.61
N LEU A 146 7.65 -0.81 -9.74
CA LEU A 146 8.02 0.47 -9.13
C LEU A 146 8.36 1.59 -10.12
N PRO A 147 9.02 1.38 -11.28
CA PRO A 147 9.33 2.47 -12.20
C PRO A 147 8.11 3.27 -12.67
N ASN A 148 6.97 2.60 -12.85
CA ASN A 148 5.70 3.24 -13.22
C ASN A 148 5.09 4.05 -12.07
N PHE A 149 5.38 3.67 -10.81
CA PHE A 149 4.86 4.30 -9.60
C PHE A 149 5.86 5.29 -8.95
N ARG A 150 7.11 5.36 -9.43
CA ARG A 150 8.16 6.26 -8.91
C ARG A 150 8.07 7.66 -9.49
N ARG A 151 7.43 7.82 -10.67
CA ARG A 151 7.14 9.13 -11.28
C ARG A 151 6.23 10.00 -10.39
N SER A 152 5.53 9.35 -9.47
CA SER A 152 4.52 9.86 -8.53
C SER A 152 5.03 10.53 -7.26
N ARG A 153 6.36 10.66 -7.06
CA ARG A 153 6.96 11.10 -5.79
C ARG A 153 6.79 12.59 -5.44
N ALA A 154 5.96 13.35 -6.15
CA ALA A 154 5.68 14.75 -5.84
C ALA A 154 5.07 14.93 -4.42
N TYR A 155 4.47 13.88 -3.85
CA TYR A 155 3.99 13.86 -2.47
C TYR A 155 4.97 13.14 -1.53
N GLN A 156 5.52 13.85 -0.53
CA GLN A 156 6.46 13.29 0.47
C GLN A 156 5.89 12.12 1.31
N GLN A 157 4.58 11.88 1.27
CA GLN A 157 3.89 10.83 2.05
C GLN A 157 3.43 9.62 1.20
N PHE A 158 3.68 9.63 -0.12
CA PHE A 158 3.28 8.56 -1.02
C PHE A 158 4.15 7.31 -0.84
N ASP A 159 3.52 6.14 -0.80
CA ASP A 159 4.22 4.85 -0.71
C ASP A 159 3.84 3.93 -1.87
N ALA A 160 4.80 3.68 -2.76
CA ALA A 160 4.59 2.89 -3.96
C ALA A 160 4.23 1.42 -3.65
N TYR A 161 4.70 0.87 -2.54
CA TYR A 161 4.36 -0.49 -2.13
C TYR A 161 2.90 -0.59 -1.68
N TYR A 162 2.37 0.44 -1.00
CA TYR A 162 0.96 0.53 -0.67
C TYR A 162 0.09 0.64 -1.93
N ALA A 163 0.49 1.46 -2.89
CA ALA A 163 -0.25 1.63 -4.14
C ALA A 163 -0.28 0.35 -4.98
N LEU A 164 0.86 -0.34 -5.09
CA LEU A 164 0.96 -1.63 -5.78
C LEU A 164 0.12 -2.72 -5.11
N THR A 165 0.15 -2.78 -3.78
CA THR A 165 -0.66 -3.73 -3.01
C THR A 165 -2.15 -3.45 -3.23
N TRP A 166 -2.57 -2.18 -3.17
CA TRP A 166 -3.95 -1.79 -3.44
C TRP A 166 -4.36 -2.16 -4.87
N PHE A 167 -3.50 -1.91 -5.85
CA PHE A 167 -3.78 -2.23 -7.25
C PHE A 167 -3.88 -3.73 -7.51
N LYS A 168 -2.98 -4.56 -6.96
CA LYS A 168 -3.09 -6.02 -7.03
C LYS A 168 -4.41 -6.51 -6.42
N MET A 169 -4.82 -5.91 -5.29
CA MET A 169 -6.12 -6.20 -4.69
C MET A 169 -7.28 -5.82 -5.64
N ALA A 170 -7.22 -4.64 -6.26
CA ALA A 170 -8.21 -4.23 -7.26
C ALA A 170 -8.30 -5.22 -8.44
N GLN A 171 -7.16 -5.70 -8.95
CA GLN A 171 -7.15 -6.73 -10.01
C GLN A 171 -7.81 -8.04 -9.56
N LYS A 172 -7.53 -8.51 -8.34
CA LYS A 172 -8.18 -9.71 -7.78
C LYS A 172 -9.69 -9.51 -7.64
N CYS A 173 -10.12 -8.34 -7.15
CA CYS A 173 -11.54 -8.00 -7.05
C CYS A 173 -12.22 -7.96 -8.44
N ALA A 174 -11.55 -7.44 -9.47
CA ALA A 174 -12.10 -7.33 -10.81
C ALA A 174 -12.47 -8.69 -11.43
N ARG A 175 -11.82 -9.79 -11.03
CA ARG A 175 -12.19 -11.16 -11.45
C ARG A 175 -13.54 -11.61 -10.89
N LEU A 176 -14.00 -11.01 -9.80
CA LEU A 176 -15.29 -11.32 -9.17
C LEU A 176 -16.48 -10.68 -9.90
N TYR A 177 -16.23 -9.78 -10.85
CA TYR A 177 -17.26 -9.05 -11.58
C TYR A 177 -17.26 -9.48 -13.04
N SER A 178 -18.35 -10.11 -13.46
CA SER A 178 -18.59 -10.53 -14.84
C SER A 178 -19.55 -9.56 -15.52
N VAL A 179 -19.17 -9.06 -16.69
CA VAL A 179 -19.94 -8.11 -17.50
C VAL A 179 -19.94 -8.55 -18.97
N SER A 180 -20.79 -7.92 -19.79
CA SER A 180 -20.83 -8.16 -21.24
C SER A 180 -19.53 -7.71 -21.92
N ALA A 181 -19.35 -8.08 -23.18
CA ALA A 181 -18.21 -7.61 -23.97
C ALA A 181 -18.21 -6.08 -24.09
N TYR A 182 -17.04 -5.47 -23.90
CA TYR A 182 -16.89 -4.02 -23.91
C TYR A 182 -17.32 -3.40 -25.24
N ASN A 183 -18.21 -2.40 -25.17
CA ASN A 183 -18.67 -1.62 -26.30
C ASN A 183 -18.43 -0.12 -26.06
N ARG A 184 -17.35 0.39 -26.66
CA ARG A 184 -16.95 1.79 -26.55
C ARG A 184 -18.03 2.77 -27.01
N GLN A 185 -18.78 2.46 -28.07
CA GLN A 185 -19.82 3.36 -28.58
C GLN A 185 -21.05 3.42 -27.67
N LYS A 186 -21.37 2.34 -26.95
CA LYS A 186 -22.40 2.36 -25.90
C LYS A 186 -21.93 3.18 -24.70
N LEU A 187 -20.65 3.05 -24.31
CA LEU A 187 -20.08 3.83 -23.22
C LEU A 187 -20.12 5.34 -23.51
N ILE A 188 -19.68 5.76 -24.70
CA ILE A 188 -19.71 7.19 -25.09
C ILE A 188 -21.13 7.76 -24.97
N ARG A 189 -22.12 7.06 -25.54
CA ARG A 189 -23.53 7.47 -25.47
C ARG A 189 -24.06 7.55 -24.04
N LEU A 190 -23.64 6.65 -23.15
CA LEU A 190 -24.01 6.69 -21.73
C LEU A 190 -23.39 7.90 -21.04
N THR A 191 -22.09 8.15 -21.26
CA THR A 191 -21.34 9.24 -20.61
C THR A 191 -21.75 10.64 -21.08
N GLU A 192 -22.18 10.81 -22.34
CA GLU A 192 -22.73 12.08 -22.84
C GLU A 192 -23.98 12.54 -22.07
N GLN A 193 -24.71 11.59 -21.48
CA GLN A 193 -25.91 11.84 -20.68
C GLN A 193 -25.65 11.77 -19.17
N LEU A 194 -24.39 11.69 -18.73
CA LEU A 194 -24.00 11.47 -17.32
C LEU A 194 -24.67 12.48 -16.38
N HIS A 195 -24.71 13.77 -16.74
CA HIS A 195 -25.34 14.81 -15.95
C HIS A 195 -26.79 14.49 -15.53
N ARG A 196 -27.59 13.86 -16.41
CA ARG A 196 -29.00 13.54 -16.13
C ARG A 196 -29.17 12.53 -15.00
N PHE A 197 -28.25 11.58 -14.87
CA PHE A 197 -28.27 10.62 -13.77
C PHE A 197 -27.95 11.29 -12.43
N THR A 198 -27.27 12.43 -12.42
CA THR A 198 -26.87 13.08 -11.17
C THR A 198 -28.07 13.59 -10.36
N VAL A 199 -29.16 13.99 -11.03
CA VAL A 199 -30.37 14.57 -10.41
C VAL A 199 -31.44 13.52 -10.06
N GLN A 200 -31.32 12.30 -10.57
CA GLN A 200 -32.30 11.23 -10.36
C GLN A 200 -32.11 10.58 -8.99
N GLU A 201 -33.23 10.24 -8.32
CA GLU A 201 -33.21 9.59 -7.00
C GLU A 201 -32.43 8.26 -7.00
N ARG A 202 -32.65 7.43 -8.04
CA ARG A 202 -31.92 6.17 -8.26
C ARG A 202 -30.79 6.29 -9.28
N GLY A 203 -30.38 7.51 -9.60
CA GLY A 203 -29.50 7.79 -10.72
C GLY A 203 -28.13 7.10 -10.63
N ILE A 204 -27.56 6.98 -9.43
CA ILE A 204 -26.30 6.24 -9.23
C ILE A 204 -26.48 4.77 -9.55
N GLN A 205 -27.50 4.14 -8.98
CA GLN A 205 -27.80 2.73 -9.23
C GLN A 205 -28.04 2.48 -10.73
N GLU A 206 -28.91 3.26 -11.35
CA GLU A 206 -29.24 3.12 -12.77
C GLU A 206 -28.02 3.36 -13.68
N PHE A 207 -27.20 4.36 -13.36
CA PHE A 207 -25.97 4.63 -14.11
C PHE A 207 -25.01 3.44 -14.05
N LEU A 208 -24.78 2.88 -12.86
CA LEU A 208 -23.88 1.74 -12.68
C LEU A 208 -24.40 0.48 -13.38
N GLU A 209 -25.71 0.21 -13.32
CA GLU A 209 -26.33 -0.92 -14.04
C GLU A 209 -26.18 -0.76 -15.56
N ARG A 210 -26.38 0.45 -16.10
CA ARG A 210 -26.13 0.72 -17.53
C ARG A 210 -24.65 0.64 -17.88
N LEU A 211 -23.77 1.05 -16.97
CA LEU A 211 -22.33 0.97 -17.14
C LEU A 211 -21.88 -0.50 -17.29
N GLU A 212 -22.39 -1.40 -16.45
CA GLU A 212 -22.18 -2.86 -16.57
C GLU A 212 -22.60 -3.38 -17.96
N GLN A 213 -23.72 -2.90 -18.50
CA GLN A 213 -24.21 -3.30 -19.84
C GLN A 213 -23.32 -2.83 -21.00
N THR A 214 -22.49 -1.81 -20.77
CA THR A 214 -21.46 -1.39 -21.75
C THR A 214 -20.21 -2.27 -21.71
N GLY A 215 -20.13 -3.20 -20.75
CA GLY A 215 -18.98 -4.06 -20.51
C GLY A 215 -17.88 -3.40 -19.68
N VAL A 216 -18.21 -2.37 -18.89
CA VAL A 216 -17.29 -1.80 -17.90
C VAL A 216 -17.56 -2.45 -16.55
N LYS A 217 -16.53 -3.01 -15.92
CA LYS A 217 -16.61 -3.53 -14.55
C LYS A 217 -16.50 -2.35 -13.58
N PHE A 218 -17.42 -2.26 -12.63
CA PHE A 218 -17.36 -1.24 -11.58
C PHE A 218 -17.43 -1.88 -10.19
N PHE A 219 -16.60 -1.40 -9.26
CA PHE A 219 -16.73 -1.75 -7.85
C PHE A 219 -16.07 -0.71 -6.93
N LEU A 220 -16.47 -0.76 -5.66
CA LEU A 220 -15.89 0.00 -4.57
C LEU A 220 -14.88 -0.86 -3.84
N LEU A 221 -13.65 -0.37 -3.74
CA LEU A 221 -12.59 -0.97 -2.95
C LEU A 221 -11.97 0.10 -2.06
N SER A 222 -12.07 -0.07 -0.74
CA SER A 222 -11.58 0.96 0.20
C SER A 222 -10.09 1.28 -0.01
N HIS A 223 -9.72 2.56 0.08
CA HIS A 223 -8.32 2.96 -0.08
C HIS A 223 -7.41 2.36 1.01
N LEU A 224 -6.14 2.17 0.67
CA LEU A 224 -5.07 2.00 1.65
C LEU A 224 -4.50 3.38 2.05
N PRO A 225 -4.01 3.56 3.28
CA PRO A 225 -3.28 4.77 3.65
C PRO A 225 -2.13 5.03 2.67
N LYS A 226 -1.70 6.28 2.50
CA LYS A 226 -0.55 6.65 1.66
C LYS A 226 -0.68 6.38 0.14
N THR A 227 -1.81 5.87 -0.35
CA THR A 227 -2.07 5.76 -1.80
C THR A 227 -2.70 7.02 -2.39
N TYR A 228 -3.49 7.75 -1.58
CA TYR A 228 -4.15 9.01 -1.95
C TYR A 228 -5.06 8.97 -3.20
N ALA A 229 -5.34 7.80 -3.75
CA ALA A 229 -6.22 7.62 -4.90
C ALA A 229 -7.70 7.82 -4.53
N ASP A 230 -8.45 8.52 -5.39
CA ASP A 230 -9.90 8.64 -5.27
C ASP A 230 -10.62 7.57 -6.12
N GLY A 231 -10.02 7.17 -7.24
CA GLY A 231 -10.39 6.02 -8.06
C GLY A 231 -9.20 5.40 -8.78
N ALA A 232 -9.48 4.42 -9.64
CA ALA A 232 -8.54 3.93 -10.65
C ALA A 232 -9.27 3.32 -11.86
N ALA A 233 -8.63 3.39 -13.03
CA ALA A 233 -9.09 2.78 -14.27
C ALA A 233 -8.03 1.87 -14.89
N PHE A 234 -8.37 0.62 -15.19
CA PHE A 234 -7.44 -0.29 -15.88
C PHE A 234 -8.17 -1.26 -16.80
N PHE A 235 -7.44 -1.87 -17.73
CA PHE A 235 -8.00 -2.87 -18.63
C PHE A 235 -7.65 -4.28 -18.15
N MET A 236 -8.63 -5.18 -18.12
CA MET A 236 -8.44 -6.56 -17.67
C MET A 236 -9.36 -7.52 -18.40
N GLU A 237 -8.79 -8.61 -18.93
CA GLU A 237 -9.54 -9.71 -19.57
C GLU A 237 -10.50 -9.25 -20.70
N GLY A 238 -10.15 -8.17 -21.42
CA GLY A 238 -10.97 -7.65 -22.51
C GLY A 238 -11.98 -6.56 -22.11
N ASN A 239 -12.09 -6.24 -20.82
CA ASN A 239 -13.01 -5.24 -20.28
C ASN A 239 -12.27 -4.13 -19.51
N PRO A 240 -12.72 -2.86 -19.62
CA PRO A 240 -12.28 -1.81 -18.71
C PRO A 240 -12.87 -2.04 -17.32
N VAL A 241 -12.09 -1.64 -16.32
CA VAL A 241 -12.41 -1.71 -14.90
C VAL A 241 -12.29 -0.31 -14.33
N VAL A 242 -13.31 0.13 -13.60
CA VAL A 242 -13.31 1.39 -12.85
C VAL A 242 -13.52 1.06 -11.38
N VAL A 243 -12.65 1.59 -10.54
CA VAL A 243 -12.65 1.36 -9.10
C VAL A 243 -12.85 2.68 -8.39
N TYR A 244 -13.78 2.72 -7.44
CA TYR A 244 -13.99 3.87 -6.58
C TYR A 244 -13.48 3.59 -5.16
N THR A 245 -12.68 4.49 -4.59
CA THR A 245 -12.06 4.24 -3.28
C THR A 245 -12.88 4.70 -2.09
N LYS A 246 -13.87 5.57 -2.33
CA LYS A 246 -14.64 6.26 -1.28
C LYS A 246 -13.74 7.01 -0.28
N ARG A 247 -12.55 7.46 -0.69
CA ARG A 247 -11.68 8.30 0.15
C ARG A 247 -12.41 9.55 0.63
N TYR A 248 -13.21 10.16 -0.24
CA TYR A 248 -14.19 11.19 0.11
C TYR A 248 -15.59 10.69 -0.20
N ASP A 249 -16.34 10.29 0.84
CA ASP A 249 -17.74 9.85 0.72
C ASP A 249 -18.68 11.04 0.48
N ARG A 250 -18.60 11.66 -0.70
CA ARG A 250 -19.42 12.80 -1.12
C ARG A 250 -19.88 12.63 -2.57
N ILE A 251 -21.10 13.07 -2.87
CA ILE A 251 -21.71 12.94 -4.20
C ILE A 251 -20.95 13.69 -5.30
N ASP A 252 -20.39 14.86 -5.00
CA ASP A 252 -19.60 15.64 -5.95
C ASP A 252 -18.30 14.92 -6.32
N ASN A 253 -17.61 14.40 -5.31
CA ASN A 253 -16.37 13.65 -5.48
C ASN A 253 -16.61 12.38 -6.29
N PHE A 254 -17.67 11.64 -5.97
CA PHE A 254 -18.04 10.43 -6.70
C PHE A 254 -18.25 10.71 -8.18
N TRP A 255 -19.16 11.63 -8.54
CA TRP A 255 -19.48 11.87 -9.94
C TRP A 255 -18.29 12.40 -10.73
N PHE A 256 -17.47 13.28 -10.13
CA PHE A 256 -16.26 13.76 -10.78
C PHE A 256 -15.24 12.63 -10.97
N THR A 257 -14.97 11.83 -9.93
CA THR A 257 -14.03 10.69 -10.02
C THR A 257 -14.51 9.73 -11.12
N ILE A 258 -15.76 9.26 -11.08
CA ILE A 258 -16.28 8.35 -12.10
C ILE A 258 -16.22 8.94 -13.50
N ALA A 259 -16.55 10.23 -13.66
CA ALA A 259 -16.41 10.90 -14.96
C ALA A 259 -14.95 10.95 -15.43
N HIS A 260 -14.01 11.22 -14.53
CA HIS A 260 -12.57 11.26 -14.84
C HIS A 260 -12.06 9.86 -15.27
N GLU A 261 -12.33 8.82 -14.48
CA GLU A 261 -11.92 7.45 -14.80
C GLU A 261 -12.49 6.97 -16.14
N LEU A 262 -13.76 7.28 -16.42
CA LEU A 262 -14.40 6.94 -17.69
C LEU A 262 -13.84 7.74 -18.87
N ALA A 263 -13.37 8.96 -18.63
CA ALA A 263 -12.65 9.74 -19.63
C ALA A 263 -11.35 9.03 -20.02
N HIS A 264 -10.56 8.53 -19.05
CA HIS A 264 -9.39 7.69 -19.34
C HIS A 264 -9.75 6.44 -20.15
N VAL A 265 -10.82 5.74 -19.78
CA VAL A 265 -11.31 4.56 -20.52
C VAL A 265 -11.65 4.90 -21.98
N ILE A 266 -12.22 6.08 -22.25
CA ILE A 266 -12.62 6.48 -23.60
C ILE A 266 -11.43 6.99 -24.43
N LEU A 267 -10.57 7.82 -23.85
CA LEU A 267 -9.51 8.54 -24.57
C LEU A 267 -8.22 7.72 -24.69
N HIS A 268 -7.79 7.10 -23.59
CA HIS A 268 -6.42 6.61 -23.42
C HIS A 268 -6.29 5.08 -23.50
N PHE A 269 -7.39 4.31 -23.46
CA PHE A 269 -7.37 2.84 -23.60
C PHE A 269 -7.34 2.30 -25.03
N LYS A 270 -6.91 3.11 -26.00
CA LYS A 270 -6.80 2.67 -27.42
C LYS A 270 -5.87 1.46 -27.59
N ASN A 271 -4.87 1.27 -26.72
CA ASN A 271 -3.83 0.23 -26.85
C ASN A 271 -3.84 -0.89 -25.79
N ARG A 272 -4.96 -1.16 -25.09
CA ARG A 272 -5.21 -2.32 -24.18
C ARG A 272 -4.11 -2.71 -23.14
N LYS A 273 -3.04 -1.94 -23.00
CA LYS A 273 -1.86 -2.22 -22.15
C LYS A 273 -1.56 -1.12 -21.13
N SER A 274 -2.33 -0.04 -21.11
CA SER A 274 -2.15 1.05 -20.16
C SER A 274 -2.93 0.78 -18.86
N ILE A 275 -2.23 0.84 -17.73
CA ILE A 275 -2.81 0.89 -16.39
C ILE A 275 -2.81 2.37 -16.00
N PHE A 276 -3.97 2.96 -15.70
CA PHE A 276 -4.06 4.33 -15.17
C PHE A 276 -4.57 4.27 -13.73
N ILE A 277 -3.74 4.69 -12.79
CA ILE A 277 -4.19 4.86 -11.40
C ILE A 277 -4.20 6.37 -11.18
N ASP A 278 -5.41 6.90 -11.17
CA ASP A 278 -5.85 8.29 -11.35
C ASP A 278 -5.27 9.35 -10.42
N ARG A 279 -4.30 9.02 -9.56
CA ARG A 279 -3.56 10.02 -8.74
C ARG A 279 -2.12 9.64 -8.46
N LEU A 280 -1.51 8.86 -9.35
CA LEU A 280 -0.09 8.59 -9.27
C LEU A 280 0.72 9.49 -10.21
N ASP A 281 0.12 10.11 -11.20
CA ASP A 281 0.83 11.06 -12.06
C ASP A 281 0.46 12.49 -11.69
N GLN A 282 1.06 13.02 -10.61
CA GLN A 282 1.15 14.48 -10.38
C GLN A 282 2.21 15.15 -11.28
N ILE A 283 2.61 14.49 -12.36
CA ILE A 283 3.16 15.19 -13.51
C ILE A 283 1.92 15.59 -14.29
N GLU A 284 1.67 16.90 -14.47
CA GLU A 284 0.70 17.36 -15.46
C GLU A 284 1.03 16.71 -16.80
N SER A 285 0.38 15.59 -17.09
CA SER A 285 0.45 14.93 -18.37
C SER A 285 -0.65 15.49 -19.25
N GLU A 286 -0.46 15.40 -20.57
CA GLU A 286 -1.52 15.78 -21.49
C GLU A 286 -2.72 14.86 -21.31
N GLU A 287 -2.51 13.58 -20.99
CA GLU A 287 -3.58 12.62 -20.71
C GLU A 287 -4.46 13.03 -19.51
N GLU A 288 -3.89 13.44 -18.38
CA GLU A 288 -4.68 13.87 -17.21
C GLU A 288 -5.51 15.12 -17.52
N LYS A 289 -4.94 16.07 -18.28
CA LYS A 289 -5.66 17.28 -18.74
C LYS A 289 -6.82 16.91 -19.67
N GLU A 290 -6.59 16.02 -20.64
CA GLU A 290 -7.62 15.55 -21.56
C GLU A 290 -8.78 14.86 -20.81
N ALA A 291 -8.46 14.05 -19.79
CA ALA A 291 -9.46 13.39 -18.96
C ALA A 291 -10.27 14.37 -18.10
N ASP A 292 -9.60 15.31 -17.42
CA ASP A 292 -10.25 16.36 -16.63
C ASP A 292 -11.17 17.25 -17.48
N GLU A 293 -10.75 17.59 -18.70
CA GLU A 293 -11.55 18.37 -19.63
C GLU A 293 -12.81 17.62 -20.08
N LEU A 294 -12.69 16.33 -20.40
CA LEU A 294 -13.82 15.51 -20.81
C LEU A 294 -14.80 15.27 -19.64
N ALA A 295 -14.29 14.98 -18.45
CA ALA A 295 -15.09 14.85 -17.23
C ALA A 295 -15.86 16.14 -16.92
N SER A 296 -15.16 17.28 -16.98
CA SER A 296 -15.75 18.61 -16.79
C SER A 296 -16.82 18.93 -17.83
N ARG A 297 -16.67 18.44 -19.06
CA ARG A 297 -17.67 18.60 -20.12
C ARG A 297 -18.94 17.82 -19.81
N TRP A 298 -18.82 16.55 -19.40
CA TRP A 298 -19.97 15.73 -19.03
C TRP A 298 -20.73 16.29 -17.81
N LEU A 299 -20.00 16.91 -16.88
CA LEU A 299 -20.56 17.56 -15.69
C LEU A 299 -20.87 19.05 -15.88
N LYS A 300 -20.93 19.53 -17.13
CA LYS A 300 -21.26 20.91 -17.53
C LYS A 300 -20.55 22.00 -16.70
N THR A 301 -19.29 21.77 -16.32
CA THR A 301 -18.49 22.69 -15.49
C THR A 301 -18.50 24.12 -16.05
N LYS A 302 -18.26 24.28 -17.36
CA LYS A 302 -18.28 25.61 -18.01
C LYS A 302 -19.64 26.30 -17.91
N SER A 303 -20.74 25.57 -18.11
CA SER A 303 -22.09 26.13 -17.99
C SER A 303 -22.40 26.57 -16.55
N ILE A 304 -21.96 25.79 -15.56
CA ILE A 304 -22.10 26.14 -14.13
C ILE A 304 -21.34 27.43 -13.82
N LEU A 305 -20.07 27.52 -14.25
CA LEU A 305 -19.25 28.72 -13.99
C LEU A 305 -19.85 29.96 -14.66
N ASN A 306 -20.31 29.83 -15.92
CA ASN A 306 -20.97 30.93 -16.64
C ASN A 306 -22.25 31.40 -15.93
N TYR A 307 -23.05 30.48 -15.39
CA TYR A 307 -24.25 30.83 -14.62
C TYR A 307 -23.93 31.68 -13.39
N PHE A 308 -22.84 31.37 -12.68
CA PHE A 308 -22.43 32.03 -11.44
C PHE A 308 -21.47 33.21 -11.62
N GLU A 309 -21.05 33.53 -12.85
CA GLU A 309 -20.10 34.61 -13.13
C GLU A 309 -20.59 35.97 -12.59
N GLN A 310 -21.88 36.25 -12.76
CA GLN A 310 -22.55 37.46 -12.24
C GLN A 310 -22.82 37.42 -10.73
N TYR A 311 -22.59 36.29 -10.07
CA TYR A 311 -22.98 36.05 -8.67
C TYR A 311 -21.80 35.73 -7.74
N LYS A 312 -20.54 35.91 -8.16
CA LYS A 312 -19.35 35.59 -7.37
C LYS A 312 -19.32 36.22 -5.97
N LYS A 313 -19.92 37.40 -5.80
CA LYS A 313 -19.99 38.08 -4.50
C LYS A 313 -20.81 37.31 -3.46
N TYR A 314 -21.89 36.65 -3.89
CA TYR A 314 -22.77 35.92 -2.99
C TYR A 314 -23.56 34.81 -3.71
N ILE A 315 -23.28 33.58 -3.31
CA ILE A 315 -23.90 32.36 -3.83
C ILE A 315 -24.85 31.81 -2.76
N SER A 316 -26.15 31.92 -3.00
CA SER A 316 -27.19 31.45 -2.09
C SER A 316 -27.61 30.01 -2.40
N ARG A 317 -28.22 29.33 -1.42
CA ARG A 317 -28.84 28.00 -1.62
C ARG A 317 -29.89 28.00 -2.73
N PHE A 318 -30.71 29.05 -2.76
CA PHE A 318 -31.76 29.21 -3.75
C PHE A 318 -31.18 29.24 -5.18
N ARG A 319 -30.10 30.01 -5.40
CA ARG A 319 -29.43 30.08 -6.71
C ARG A 319 -28.80 28.75 -7.12
N VAL A 320 -28.19 28.02 -6.18
CA VAL A 320 -27.67 26.68 -6.45
C VAL A 320 -28.80 25.74 -6.90
N GLN A 321 -29.97 25.81 -6.25
CA GLN A 321 -31.12 25.01 -6.65
C GLN A 321 -31.67 25.42 -8.02
N GLN A 322 -31.74 26.73 -8.33
CA GLN A 322 -32.16 27.21 -9.65
C GLN A 322 -31.21 26.72 -10.76
N CYS A 323 -29.89 26.88 -10.55
CA CYS A 323 -28.88 26.37 -11.46
C CYS A 323 -28.99 24.85 -11.66
N SER A 324 -29.31 24.11 -10.59
CA SER A 324 -29.51 22.66 -10.64
C SER A 324 -30.67 22.26 -11.56
N THR A 325 -31.80 22.95 -11.44
CA THR A 325 -32.96 22.74 -12.31
C THR A 325 -32.67 23.13 -13.75
N GLU A 326 -32.03 24.28 -13.99
CA GLU A 326 -31.76 24.80 -15.35
C GLU A 326 -30.72 23.97 -16.11
N LEU A 327 -29.66 23.53 -15.43
CA LEU A 327 -28.59 22.75 -16.06
C LEU A 327 -28.76 21.24 -15.93
N GLU A 328 -29.82 20.77 -15.27
CA GLU A 328 -30.08 19.35 -14.97
C GLU A 328 -28.86 18.68 -14.30
N ILE A 329 -28.31 19.31 -13.26
CA ILE A 329 -27.15 18.78 -12.51
C ILE A 329 -27.41 18.83 -11.01
N HIS A 330 -26.96 17.81 -10.29
CA HIS A 330 -27.12 17.72 -8.84
C HIS A 330 -26.50 18.95 -8.12
N PRO A 331 -27.22 19.57 -7.15
CA PRO A 331 -26.72 20.72 -6.39
C PRO A 331 -25.34 20.50 -5.76
N GLY A 332 -25.08 19.28 -5.27
CA GLY A 332 -23.79 18.91 -4.68
C GLY A 332 -22.61 19.06 -5.65
N ILE A 333 -22.79 18.69 -6.92
CA ILE A 333 -21.76 18.80 -7.96
C ILE A 333 -21.50 20.28 -8.29
N ILE A 334 -22.55 21.10 -8.39
CA ILE A 334 -22.44 22.55 -8.57
C ILE A 334 -21.60 23.16 -7.45
N VAL A 335 -21.90 22.84 -6.19
CA VAL A 335 -21.10 23.29 -5.04
C VAL A 335 -19.66 22.75 -5.13
N GLY A 336 -19.47 21.52 -5.60
CA GLY A 336 -18.16 20.93 -5.92
C GLY A 336 -17.33 21.80 -6.86
N VAL A 337 -17.88 22.08 -8.04
CA VAL A 337 -17.26 22.91 -9.08
C VAL A 337 -16.96 24.31 -8.57
N LEU A 338 -17.92 24.97 -7.92
CA LEU A 338 -17.74 26.33 -7.41
C LEU A 338 -16.65 26.42 -6.34
N GLN A 339 -16.53 25.39 -5.49
CA GLN A 339 -15.46 25.33 -4.50
C GLN A 339 -14.10 25.09 -5.15
N HIS A 340 -14.02 24.17 -6.11
CA HIS A 340 -12.78 23.85 -6.83
C HIS A 340 -12.22 25.07 -7.57
N HIS A 341 -13.07 25.86 -8.22
CA HIS A 341 -12.68 27.05 -8.97
C HIS A 341 -12.60 28.33 -8.13
N GLY A 342 -12.76 28.24 -6.81
CA GLY A 342 -12.62 29.38 -5.89
C GLY A 342 -13.78 30.38 -5.86
N TYR A 343 -14.92 30.06 -6.47
CA TYR A 343 -16.13 30.91 -6.45
C TYR A 343 -16.86 30.78 -5.10
N LEU A 344 -16.61 29.70 -4.36
CA LEU A 344 -17.20 29.42 -3.07
C LEU A 344 -16.16 28.85 -2.11
N SER A 345 -16.17 29.27 -0.84
CA SER A 345 -15.32 28.66 0.18
C SER A 345 -15.68 27.19 0.42
N HIS A 346 -14.67 26.33 0.65
CA HIS A 346 -14.84 24.92 1.02
C HIS A 346 -15.65 24.68 2.30
N LYS A 347 -15.91 25.71 3.11
CA LYS A 347 -16.75 25.61 4.32
C LYS A 347 -18.25 25.82 4.03
N ASN A 348 -18.59 26.40 2.89
CA ASN A 348 -19.95 26.85 2.60
C ASN A 348 -20.74 25.82 1.79
N LEU A 349 -22.04 25.74 2.07
CA LEU A 349 -23.02 24.93 1.32
C LEU A 349 -22.74 23.41 1.24
N ASN A 350 -21.87 22.88 2.11
CA ASN A 350 -21.55 21.45 2.18
C ASN A 350 -22.76 20.56 2.50
N LYS A 351 -23.88 21.12 2.95
CA LYS A 351 -25.14 20.37 3.12
C LYS A 351 -25.64 19.72 1.81
N PHE A 352 -25.28 20.26 0.65
CA PHE A 352 -25.60 19.65 -0.65
C PHE A 352 -24.67 18.49 -1.02
N LYS A 353 -23.52 18.33 -0.35
CA LYS A 353 -22.54 17.27 -0.60
C LYS A 353 -22.81 16.05 0.28
N GLY A 354 -23.99 15.46 0.10
CA GLY A 354 -24.41 14.25 0.81
C GLY A 354 -23.49 13.06 0.59
N LYS A 355 -23.56 12.08 1.49
CA LYS A 355 -22.81 10.82 1.37
C LYS A 355 -23.29 10.01 0.18
N VAL A 356 -22.36 9.39 -0.54
CA VAL A 356 -22.68 8.59 -1.72
C VAL A 356 -22.89 7.12 -1.39
N SER A 357 -22.23 6.63 -0.35
CA SER A 357 -22.21 5.19 -0.02
C SER A 357 -23.57 4.55 0.20
N PRO A 358 -24.56 5.22 0.85
CA PRO A 358 -25.90 4.64 1.00
C PRO A 358 -26.66 4.50 -0.33
N LEU A 359 -26.22 5.21 -1.38
CA LEU A 359 -26.86 5.23 -2.70
C LEU A 359 -26.25 4.19 -3.65
N ILE A 360 -25.13 3.56 -3.27
CA ILE A 360 -24.47 2.52 -4.08
C ILE A 360 -25.01 1.16 -3.62
N PRO A 361 -25.51 0.31 -4.54
CA PRO A 361 -25.94 -1.05 -4.19
C PRO A 361 -24.81 -1.90 -3.59
N SER A 362 -25.14 -2.70 -2.57
CA SER A 362 -24.17 -3.56 -1.85
C SER A 362 -23.41 -4.53 -2.77
N LYS A 363 -23.99 -4.92 -3.92
CA LYS A 363 -23.32 -5.78 -4.91
C LYS A 363 -22.00 -5.20 -5.44
N TYR A 364 -21.82 -3.88 -5.39
CA TYR A 364 -20.62 -3.18 -5.85
C TYR A 364 -19.53 -3.04 -4.78
N PHE A 365 -19.79 -3.41 -3.52
CA PHE A 365 -18.78 -3.38 -2.47
C PHE A 365 -17.92 -4.64 -2.56
N ALA A 366 -16.68 -4.48 -3.02
CA ALA A 366 -15.80 -5.62 -3.30
C ALA A 366 -15.43 -6.39 -2.02
N GLU A 367 -15.25 -5.68 -0.91
CA GLU A 367 -14.92 -6.27 0.39
C GLU A 367 -16.06 -7.17 0.90
N ASP A 368 -17.32 -6.76 0.74
CA ASP A 368 -18.49 -7.57 1.10
C ASP A 368 -18.58 -8.86 0.27
N ARG A 369 -18.29 -8.77 -1.03
CA ARG A 369 -18.24 -9.96 -1.91
C ARG A 369 -17.13 -10.92 -1.53
N MET A 370 -15.96 -10.41 -1.20
CA MET A 370 -14.84 -11.25 -0.77
C MET A 370 -15.15 -12.01 0.50
N GLN A 371 -15.76 -11.36 1.49
CA GLN A 371 -16.20 -12.03 2.71
C GLN A 371 -17.19 -13.15 2.41
N LYS A 372 -18.16 -12.92 1.52
CA LYS A 372 -19.15 -13.93 1.11
C LYS A 372 -18.54 -15.14 0.41
N ILE A 373 -17.60 -14.91 -0.52
CA ILE A 373 -16.90 -15.99 -1.21
C ILE A 373 -16.06 -16.80 -0.21
N ARG A 374 -15.41 -16.12 0.73
CA ARG A 374 -14.59 -16.75 1.77
C ARG A 374 -15.39 -17.45 2.87
N SER A 375 -16.67 -17.12 3.06
CA SER A 375 -17.58 -17.86 3.96
C SER A 375 -18.25 -19.06 3.28
N ALA A 376 -18.15 -19.16 1.96
CA ALA A 376 -18.74 -20.24 1.15
C ALA A 376 -17.72 -21.35 0.79
N VAL A 377 -16.44 -21.12 1.10
CA VAL A 377 -15.32 -22.07 1.05
C VAL A 377 -14.96 -22.43 2.47
#